data_AF-A0A926JMK8-F1
#
_entry.id   AF-A0A926JMK8-F1
#
_cell.length_a   1.000
_cell.length_b   1.000
_cell.length_c   1.000
_cell.angle_alpha   90.00
_cell.angle_beta   90.00
_cell.angle_gamma   90.00
#
_symmetry.space_group_name_H-M   'P 1'
#
loop_
_entity.id
_entity.type
_entity.pdbx_description
1 polymer ?
#
loop_
_entity_poly.entity_id
_entity_poly.type
_entity_poly.pdbx_seq_one_letter_code
_entity_poly.pdbx_strand_id
1 'polypeptide(L)'
;MAAVAGVITYVLAGKDLQHTTLDRLGLKVKVDGHPAVDRTILEARIEGWYNPLPWIGRKIHDVSCPAHLKAVVGTEEMCTARTDDGRVSIPVRVVRIEGDPTKVKVFWKFER
;
A
#
# COMPACT_ATOMS: atom_id res chain seq x y z
N MET A 1 9.64 -19.22 -32.91
CA MET A 1 9.70 -19.21 -31.44
C MET A 1 8.77 -18.09 -30.96
N ALA A 2 7.57 -18.44 -30.48
CA ALA A 2 6.60 -17.46 -29.98
C ALA A 2 6.76 -17.36 -28.47
N ALA A 3 7.30 -16.24 -27.97
CA ALA A 3 7.38 -15.95 -26.56
C ALA A 3 5.97 -15.56 -26.08
N VAL A 4 5.27 -16.48 -25.44
CA VAL A 4 4.00 -16.22 -24.77
C VAL A 4 4.33 -15.48 -23.47
N ALA A 5 4.47 -14.16 -23.55
CA ALA A 5 4.54 -13.32 -22.36
C ALA A 5 3.16 -13.32 -21.72
N GLY A 6 2.97 -14.21 -20.73
CA GLY A 6 1.76 -14.31 -19.93
C GLY A 6 1.54 -13.03 -19.14
N VAL A 7 0.83 -12.06 -19.72
CA VAL A 7 0.23 -10.96 -18.97
C VAL A 7 -0.97 -11.54 -18.25
N ILE A 8 -0.77 -11.98 -17.01
CA ILE A 8 -1.88 -12.40 -16.16
C ILE A 8 -2.64 -11.14 -15.75
N THR A 9 -3.67 -10.81 -16.53
CA THR A 9 -4.65 -9.78 -16.20
C THR A 9 -5.52 -10.32 -15.07
N TYR A 10 -5.00 -10.28 -13.83
CA TYR A 10 -5.82 -10.48 -12.65
C TYR A 10 -6.84 -9.33 -12.57
N VAL A 11 -8.07 -9.64 -12.97
CA VAL A 11 -9.24 -8.78 -12.74
C VAL A 11 -9.50 -8.78 -11.23
N LEU A 12 -8.86 -7.86 -10.51
CA LEU A 12 -9.09 -7.64 -9.09
C LEU A 12 -10.14 -6.54 -8.93
N ALA A 13 -11.40 -6.96 -9.05
CA ALA A 13 -12.53 -6.23 -8.50
C ALA A 13 -12.46 -6.30 -6.97
N GLY A 14 -11.59 -5.50 -6.37
CA GLY A 14 -11.54 -5.30 -4.92
C GLY A 14 -11.31 -3.82 -4.69
N LYS A 15 -12.26 -3.14 -4.04
CA LYS A 15 -12.10 -1.72 -3.67
C LYS A 15 -10.76 -1.50 -2.95
N ASP A 16 -10.22 -2.48 -2.24
CA ASP A 16 -9.07 -2.37 -1.34
C ASP A 16 -7.68 -2.31 -2.02
N LEU A 17 -7.61 -2.28 -3.35
CA LEU A 17 -6.34 -2.18 -4.08
C LEU A 17 -5.88 -0.72 -4.23
N GLN A 18 -4.85 -0.34 -3.46
CA GLN A 18 -4.19 0.96 -3.56
C GLN A 18 -3.04 0.93 -4.57
N HIS A 19 -2.75 2.09 -5.18
CA HIS A 19 -1.51 2.28 -5.92
C HIS A 19 -0.80 3.58 -5.56
N THR A 20 0.52 3.53 -5.46
CA THR A 20 1.39 4.69 -5.27
C THR A 20 2.42 4.73 -6.39
N THR A 21 2.52 5.87 -7.08
CA THR A 21 3.55 6.07 -8.10
C THR A 21 4.77 6.71 -7.43
N LEU A 22 5.90 6.02 -7.51
CA LEU A 22 7.21 6.47 -7.08
C LEU A 22 7.91 7.07 -8.30
N ASP A 23 7.92 8.39 -8.43
CA ASP A 23 8.60 9.10 -9.52
C ASP A 23 9.82 9.90 -9.02
N ARG A 24 10.49 10.64 -9.91
CA ARG A 24 11.65 11.48 -9.52
C ARG A 24 11.25 12.73 -8.72
N LEU A 25 10.00 13.16 -8.77
CA LEU A 25 9.52 14.42 -8.21
C LEU A 25 8.83 14.22 -6.85
N GLY A 26 8.40 13.01 -6.53
CA GLY A 26 7.71 12.65 -5.31
C GLY A 26 8.40 11.50 -4.57
N LEU A 27 9.02 11.84 -3.43
CA LEU A 27 9.24 10.95 -2.28
C LEU A 27 9.87 9.57 -2.63
N LYS A 28 11.07 9.59 -3.22
CA LYS A 28 11.90 8.38 -3.37
C LYS A 28 12.52 7.98 -2.03
N VAL A 29 11.74 7.29 -1.21
CA VAL A 29 12.32 6.55 -0.10
C VAL A 29 12.91 5.25 -0.62
N LYS A 30 14.04 4.83 -0.06
CA LYS A 30 14.63 3.54 -0.35
C LYS A 30 14.81 2.75 0.94
N VAL A 31 14.50 1.46 0.86
CA VAL A 31 14.75 0.47 1.91
C VAL A 31 15.59 -0.63 1.27
N ASP A 32 16.76 -0.91 1.83
CA ASP A 32 17.75 -1.86 1.29
C ASP A 32 18.05 -1.66 -0.21
N GLY A 33 18.20 -0.40 -0.63
CA GLY A 33 18.47 -0.05 -2.04
C GLY A 33 17.26 -0.19 -2.98
N HIS A 34 16.13 -0.70 -2.53
CA HIS A 34 14.89 -0.80 -3.30
C HIS A 34 14.02 0.43 -3.08
N PRO A 35 13.26 0.91 -4.08
CA PRO A 35 12.23 1.92 -3.87
C PRO A 35 11.25 1.47 -2.77
N ALA A 36 10.70 2.40 -2.03
CA ALA A 36 9.70 2.12 -1.00
C ALA A 36 8.60 3.18 -1.03
N VAL A 37 7.38 2.77 -0.67
CA VAL A 37 6.29 3.68 -0.37
C VAL A 37 6.55 4.30 0.99
N ASP A 38 6.54 5.64 1.05
CA ASP A 38 6.76 6.36 2.29
C ASP A 38 5.69 6.00 3.35
N ARG A 39 6.09 5.85 4.61
CA ARG A 39 5.19 5.48 5.70
C ARG A 39 4.06 6.50 5.88
N THR A 40 4.32 7.78 5.65
CA THR A 40 3.33 8.86 5.74
C THR A 40 2.26 8.71 4.66
N ILE A 41 2.64 8.20 3.48
CA ILE A 41 1.68 7.87 2.41
C ILE A 41 0.81 6.68 2.82
N LEU A 42 1.39 5.67 3.48
CA LEU A 42 0.63 4.53 4.00
C LEU A 42 -0.36 5.01 5.07
N GLU A 43 0.12 5.74 6.07
CA GLU A 43 -0.69 6.26 7.18
C GLU A 43 -1.85 7.12 6.68
N ALA A 44 -1.57 8.14 5.87
CA ALA A 44 -2.60 9.05 5.36
C ALA A 44 -3.64 8.32 4.49
N ARG A 45 -3.21 7.33 3.70
CA ARG A 45 -4.13 6.59 2.84
C ARG A 45 -4.95 5.56 3.61
N ILE A 46 -4.36 4.88 4.58
CA ILE A 46 -5.08 3.97 5.49
C ILE A 46 -6.12 4.77 6.28
N GLU A 47 -5.73 5.89 6.87
CA GLU A 47 -6.65 6.77 7.61
C GLU A 47 -7.79 7.27 6.72
N GLY A 48 -7.49 7.76 5.51
CA GLY A 48 -8.49 8.22 4.55
C GLY A 48 -9.44 7.11 4.07
N TRP A 49 -8.98 5.87 4.01
CA TRP A 49 -9.78 4.73 3.52
C TRP A 49 -10.69 4.11 4.56
N TYR A 50 -10.33 4.20 5.84
CA TYR A 50 -11.18 3.78 6.94
C TYR A 50 -12.17 4.85 7.39
N ASN A 51 -11.91 6.13 7.08
CA ASN A 51 -12.78 7.26 7.39
C ASN A 51 -13.68 7.81 6.26
N PRO A 52 -13.99 7.13 5.14
CA PRO A 52 -14.72 7.78 4.04
C PRO A 52 -16.23 7.89 4.29
N LEU A 53 -16.81 7.18 5.28
CA LEU A 53 -18.24 7.25 5.59
C LEU A 53 -18.51 7.14 7.11
N PRO A 54 -19.02 8.18 7.79
CA PRO A 54 -19.23 8.19 9.25
C PRO A 54 -20.27 7.17 9.75
N TRP A 55 -21.03 6.56 8.84
CA TRP A 55 -22.10 5.60 9.13
C TRP A 55 -21.73 4.13 8.79
N ILE A 56 -20.58 3.86 8.16
CA ILE A 56 -20.14 2.50 7.82
C ILE A 56 -18.73 2.24 8.36
N GLY A 57 -18.68 1.54 9.49
CA GLY A 57 -17.48 0.87 9.99
C GLY A 57 -16.81 1.53 11.19
N ARG A 58 -15.78 0.83 11.69
CA ARG A 58 -14.95 1.29 12.82
C ARG A 58 -14.12 2.49 12.38
N LYS A 59 -14.32 3.63 13.05
CA LYS A 59 -13.49 4.82 12.88
C LYS A 59 -12.09 4.48 13.38
N ILE A 60 -11.08 4.64 12.52
CA ILE A 60 -9.69 4.53 12.93
C ILE A 60 -9.06 5.93 12.97
N HIS A 61 -8.16 6.14 13.91
CA HIS A 61 -7.33 7.33 14.04
C HIS A 61 -5.94 6.91 14.52
N ASP A 62 -4.98 7.86 14.54
CA ASP A 62 -3.59 7.61 14.95
C ASP A 62 -2.98 6.39 14.24
N VAL A 63 -3.08 6.36 12.90
CA VAL A 63 -2.45 5.31 12.10
C VAL A 63 -0.94 5.49 12.18
N SER A 64 -0.24 4.43 12.56
CA SER A 64 1.22 4.41 12.64
C SER A 64 1.78 3.20 11.92
N CYS A 65 2.65 3.45 10.96
CA CYS A 65 3.39 2.42 10.22
C CYS A 65 4.87 2.46 10.66
N PRO A 66 5.40 1.38 11.25
CA PRO A 66 6.75 1.39 11.85
C PRO A 66 7.86 1.54 10.80
N ALA A 67 7.61 1.11 9.56
CA ALA A 67 8.56 1.17 8.46
C ALA A 67 7.90 1.61 7.15
N HIS A 68 8.76 1.92 6.17
CA HIS A 68 8.35 2.20 4.80
C HIS A 68 8.08 0.87 4.08
N LEU A 69 7.02 0.82 3.27
CA LEU A 69 6.69 -0.40 2.53
C LEU A 69 7.62 -0.56 1.33
N LYS A 70 8.58 -1.47 1.45
CA LYS A 70 9.51 -1.81 0.37
C LYS A 70 8.72 -2.22 -0.88
N ALA A 71 9.05 -1.62 -2.02
CA ALA A 71 8.46 -1.95 -3.31
C ALA A 71 9.03 -3.27 -3.84
N VAL A 72 8.71 -4.36 -3.16
CA VAL A 72 8.98 -5.73 -3.58
C VAL A 72 7.70 -6.53 -3.38
N VAL A 73 7.24 -7.22 -4.44
CA VAL A 73 6.01 -8.02 -4.39
C VAL A 73 6.10 -9.06 -3.28
N GLY A 74 5.05 -9.15 -2.46
CA GLY A 74 5.00 -10.05 -1.31
C GLY A 74 5.54 -9.44 -0.01
N THR A 75 6.16 -8.24 -0.06
CA THR A 75 6.52 -7.51 1.17
C THR A 75 5.26 -7.17 1.94
N GLU A 76 5.30 -7.44 3.24
CA GLU A 76 4.25 -7.10 4.18
C GLU A 76 4.81 -6.16 5.26
N GLU A 77 4.03 -5.15 5.61
CA GLU A 77 4.27 -4.24 6.72
C GLU A 77 3.06 -4.25 7.64
N MET A 78 3.30 -4.16 8.94
CA MET A 78 2.24 -4.17 9.93
C MET A 78 2.04 -2.75 10.48
N CYS A 79 1.04 -2.05 9.97
CA CYS A 79 0.63 -0.78 10.54
C CYS A 79 -0.32 -1.02 11.72
N THR A 80 -0.45 -0.05 12.60
CA THR A 80 -1.42 -0.09 13.70
C THR A 80 -2.27 1.17 13.70
N ALA A 81 -3.49 1.07 14.20
CA ALA A 81 -4.36 2.22 14.37
C ALA A 81 -5.15 2.10 15.68
N ARG A 82 -5.71 3.23 16.13
CA ARG A 82 -6.61 3.30 17.28
C ARG A 82 -8.05 3.34 16.80
N THR A 83 -8.91 2.63 17.51
CA THR A 83 -10.37 2.60 17.38
C THR A 83 -10.97 2.88 18.74
N ASP A 84 -12.28 3.14 18.78
CA ASP A 84 -13.02 3.29 20.03
C ASP A 84 -12.92 2.03 20.92
N ASP A 85 -12.78 0.85 20.30
CA ASP A 85 -12.66 -0.45 20.98
C ASP A 85 -11.22 -0.83 21.38
N GLY A 86 -10.22 -0.01 21.02
CA GLY A 86 -8.81 -0.28 21.31
C GLY A 86 -7.90 -0.18 20.09
N ARG A 87 -6.76 -0.89 20.11
CA ARG A 87 -5.77 -0.87 19.03
C ARG A 87 -6.05 -1.99 18.03
N VAL A 88 -5.97 -1.68 16.74
CA VAL A 88 -6.10 -2.64 15.64
C VAL A 88 -4.79 -2.73 14.87
N SER A 89 -4.50 -3.91 14.34
CA SER A 89 -3.36 -4.16 13.46
C SER A 89 -3.84 -4.25 12.02
N ILE A 90 -3.16 -3.57 11.12
CA ILE A 90 -3.52 -3.40 9.71
C ILE A 90 -2.35 -3.94 8.89
N PRO A 91 -2.41 -5.20 8.43
CA PRO A 91 -1.38 -5.76 7.56
C PRO A 91 -1.49 -5.11 6.18
N VAL A 92 -0.38 -4.59 5.69
CA VAL A 92 -0.24 -3.93 4.39
C VAL A 92 0.68 -4.74 3.52
N ARG A 93 0.26 -5.11 2.32
CA ARG A 93 1.04 -5.99 1.43
C ARG A 93 1.16 -5.43 0.03
N VAL A 94 2.38 -5.50 -0.54
CA VAL A 94 2.61 -5.23 -1.97
C VAL A 94 2.15 -6.42 -2.79
N VAL A 95 1.23 -6.18 -3.72
CA VAL A 95 0.67 -7.24 -4.58
C VAL A 95 1.22 -7.20 -6.00
N ARG A 96 1.60 -6.01 -6.48
CA ARG A 96 2.11 -5.84 -7.83
C ARG A 96 3.00 -4.61 -7.92
N ILE A 97 3.97 -4.65 -8.82
CA ILE A 97 4.77 -3.50 -9.20
C ILE A 97 4.74 -3.41 -10.72
N GLU A 98 4.51 -2.21 -11.23
CA GLU A 98 4.50 -1.92 -12.68
C GLU A 98 5.33 -0.67 -12.97
N GLY A 99 5.69 -0.48 -14.25
CA GLY A 99 6.37 0.72 -14.72
C GLY A 99 7.89 0.58 -14.78
N ASP A 100 8.51 1.68 -15.20
CA ASP A 100 9.93 1.77 -15.48
C ASP A 100 10.75 2.12 -14.21
N PRO A 101 12.07 1.86 -14.17
CA PRO A 101 12.93 2.21 -13.03
C PRO A 101 12.93 3.71 -12.68
N THR A 102 12.46 4.57 -13.58
CA THR A 102 12.30 6.01 -13.36
C THR A 102 10.94 6.39 -12.76
N LYS A 103 9.91 5.56 -12.97
CA LYS A 103 8.52 5.76 -12.53
C LYS A 103 7.89 4.41 -12.17
N VAL A 104 8.08 4.02 -10.91
CA VAL A 104 7.64 2.72 -10.40
C VAL A 104 6.26 2.87 -9.78
N LYS A 105 5.27 2.13 -10.27
CA LYS A 105 3.91 2.09 -9.71
C LYS A 105 3.80 0.87 -8.80
N VAL A 106 3.68 1.12 -7.51
CA VAL A 106 3.54 0.07 -6.48
C VAL A 106 2.06 -0.10 -6.18
N PHE A 107 1.54 -1.30 -6.39
CA PHE A 107 0.20 -1.68 -6.00
C PHE A 107 0.26 -2.47 -4.70
N TRP A 108 -0.54 -2.04 -3.74
CA TRP A 108 -0.56 -2.61 -2.41
C TRP A 108 -1.99 -2.63 -1.88
N LYS A 109 -2.26 -3.53 -0.96
CA LYS A 109 -3.56 -3.67 -0.29
C LYS A 109 -3.35 -3.70 1.22
N PHE A 110 -4.40 -3.48 1.97
CA PHE A 110 -4.43 -3.74 3.39
C PHE A 110 -5.72 -4.47 3.75
N GLU A 111 -5.67 -5.29 4.80
CA GLU A 111 -6.83 -6.05 5.27
C GLU A 111 -7.53 -5.33 6.43
N ARG A 112 -8.81 -5.64 6.63
CA ARG A 112 -9.70 -5.07 7.64
C ARG A 112 -10.12 -6.12 8.65
#